data_AF-A0A7W7RPX3-F1
#
_entry.id   AF-A0A7W7RPX3-F1
#
_cell.length_a   1.000
_cell.length_b   1.000
_cell.length_c   1.000
_cell.angle_alpha   90.00
_cell.angle_beta   90.00
_cell.angle_gamma   90.00
#
_symmetry.space_group_name_H-M   'P 1'
#
loop_
_entity.id
_entity.type
_entity.pdbx_description
1 polymer ?
#
loop_
_entity_poly.entity_id
_entity_poly.type
_entity_poly.pdbx_seq_one_letter_code
_entity_poly.pdbx_strand_id
1 'polypeptide(L)' 'MVNGPEGSLCMDADRWERIDWRAQEEQVRRMRSRIFKAVQEGDRPKARNLQRT' A
#
# COMPACT_ATOMS: atom_id res chain seq x y z
N MET A 1 12.22 22.33 -1.39
CA MET A 1 12.54 22.15 0.04
C MET A 1 11.53 21.18 0.60
N VAL A 2 11.95 19.94 0.86
CA VAL A 2 11.06 18.88 1.35
C VAL A 2 10.82 19.13 2.84
N ASN A 3 9.56 19.33 3.23
CA ASN A 3 9.20 19.53 4.64
C ASN A 3 9.03 18.16 5.31
N GLY A 4 10.10 17.67 5.94
CA GLY A 4 10.05 16.58 6.90
C GLY A 4 10.94 16.92 8.10
N PRO A 5 10.53 16.64 9.35
CA PRO A 5 11.32 17.00 10.53
C PRO A 5 12.57 16.12 10.56
N GLU A 6 13.75 16.75 10.47
CA GLU A 6 15.07 16.10 10.33
C GLU A 6 15.56 15.34 11.59
N GLY A 7 14.68 14.74 12.39
CA GLY A 7 15.07 14.05 13.62
C GLY A 7 14.18 12.90 14.08
N SER A 8 12.98 12.72 13.52
CA SER A 8 12.05 11.68 14.00
C SER A 8 12.23 10.31 13.36
N LEU A 9 13.01 10.17 12.27
CA LEU A 9 13.16 8.88 11.57
C LEU A 9 14.06 7.89 12.32
N CYS A 10 14.90 8.36 13.26
CA CYS A 10 15.83 7.50 14.01
C CYS A 10 15.12 6.67 15.10
N MET A 11 14.05 7.18 15.70
CA MET A 11 13.32 6.49 16.78
C MET A 11 12.48 5.30 16.27
N ASP A 12 12.06 5.32 15.01
CA ASP A 12 11.24 4.27 14.38
C ASP A 12 12.00 3.43 13.34
N ALA A 13 13.28 3.69 13.07
CA ALA A 13 14.06 2.91 12.09
C ALA A 13 14.01 1.41 12.39
N ASP A 14 14.13 1.07 13.68
CA ASP A 14 14.02 -0.28 14.23
C ASP A 14 12.63 -0.91 14.01
N ARG A 15 11.58 -0.10 13.87
CA ARG A 15 10.22 -0.56 13.54
C ARG A 15 10.08 -0.78 12.04
N TRP A 16 10.67 0.07 11.20
CA TRP A 16 10.64 -0.05 9.73
C TRP A 16 11.43 -1.25 9.21
N GLU A 17 12.55 -1.59 9.86
CA GLU A 17 13.32 -2.81 9.52
C GLU A 17 12.61 -4.10 9.95
N ARG A 18 11.77 -4.04 10.99
CA ARG A 18 10.92 -5.15 11.43
C ARG A 18 9.71 -5.41 10.52
N ILE A 19 9.41 -4.50 9.60
CA ILE A 19 8.31 -4.71 8.64
C ILE A 19 8.77 -5.73 7.61
N ASP A 20 8.03 -6.83 7.49
CA ASP A 20 8.19 -7.75 6.36
C ASP A 20 7.66 -7.09 5.08
N TRP A 21 8.56 -6.34 4.44
CA TRP A 21 8.28 -5.64 3.19
C TRP A 21 7.84 -6.59 2.08
N ARG A 22 8.35 -7.83 2.06
CA ARG A 22 7.95 -8.81 1.03
C ARG A 22 6.50 -9.23 1.21
N ALA A 23 6.06 -9.46 2.45
CA ALA A 23 4.66 -9.74 2.74
C ALA A 23 3.76 -8.55 2.38
N GLN A 24 4.18 -7.32 2.69
CA GLN A 24 3.41 -6.11 2.33
C GLN A 24 3.32 -5.92 0.82
N GLU A 25 4.41 -6.14 0.08
CA GLU A 25 4.41 -6.07 -1.38
C GLU A 25 3.50 -7.11 -2.02
N GLU A 26 3.44 -8.33 -1.47
CA GLU A 26 2.53 -9.36 -1.98
C GLU A 26 1.06 -8.96 -1.80
N GLN A 27 0.72 -8.37 -0.64
CA GLN A 27 -0.63 -7.87 -0.39
C GLN A 27 -1.00 -6.74 -1.36
N VAL A 28 -0.08 -5.80 -1.61
CA VAL A 28 -0.27 -4.72 -2.58
C VAL A 28 -0.41 -5.28 -4.01
N ARG A 29 0.40 -6.28 -4.40
CA ARG A 29 0.28 -6.95 -5.70
C ARG A 29 -1.08 -7.60 -5.88
N ARG A 30 -1.56 -8.33 -4.86
CA ARG A 30 -2.90 -8.96 -4.88
C ARG A 30 -3.99 -7.90 -4.99
N MET A 31 -3.90 -6.83 -4.22
CA MET A 31 -4.87 -5.72 -4.26
C MET A 31 -4.92 -5.08 -5.64
N ARG A 32 -3.75 -4.76 -6.24
CA ARG A 32 -3.65 -4.20 -7.60
C ARG A 32 -4.20 -5.16 -8.66
N SER A 33 -3.92 -6.46 -8.54
CA SER A 33 -4.46 -7.47 -9.46
C SER A 33 -5.99 -7.54 -9.37
N ARG A 34 -6.57 -7.45 -8.16
CA ARG A 34 -8.03 -7.43 -7.95
C ARG A 34 -8.67 -6.16 -8.51
N ILE A 35 -8.04 -5.00 -8.33
CA ILE A 35 -8.50 -3.73 -8.91
C ILE A 35 -8.45 -3.82 -10.45
N PHE A 36 -7.34 -4.32 -11.01
CA PHE A 36 -7.18 -4.48 -12.45
C PHE A 36 -8.26 -5.39 -13.03
N LYS A 37 -8.52 -6.55 -12.41
CA LYS A 37 -9.59 -7.46 -12.83
C LYS A 37 -10.98 -6.82 -12.72
N ALA A 38 -11.28 -6.13 -11.62
CA ALA A 38 -12.56 -5.44 -11.46
C ALA A 38 -12.77 -4.32 -12.50
N VAL A 39 -11.71 -3.61 -12.89
CA VAL A 39 -11.76 -2.61 -13.97
C VAL A 39 -11.95 -3.28 -15.33
N GLN A 40 -11.27 -4.40 -15.57
CA GLN A 40 -11.40 -5.17 -16.83
C GLN A 40 -12.81 -5.77 -17.00
N GLU A 41 -13.45 -6.21 -15.91
CA GLU A 41 -14.83 -6.72 -15.90
C GLU A 41 -15.89 -5.60 -15.97
N GLY A 42 -15.48 -4.32 -15.99
CA GLY A 42 -16.39 -3.17 -16.01
C GLY A 42 -17.10 -2.90 -14.68
N ASP A 43 -16.71 -3.61 -13.62
CA ASP A 43 -17.30 -3.54 -12.28
C ASP A 43 -16.71 -2.38 -11.47
N ARG A 44 -17.02 -1.17 -11.94
CA ARG A 44 -16.63 0.12 -11.32
C ARG A 44 -17.00 0.25 -9.84
N PRO A 45 -18.20 -0.18 -9.36
CA PRO A 45 -18.50 -0.10 -7.93
C PRO A 45 -17.63 -1.02 -7.08
N LYS A 46 -17.26 -2.21 -7.58
CA LYS A 46 -16.36 -3.14 -6.88
C LYS A 46 -14.92 -2.64 -6.81
N ALA A 47 -14.40 -2.02 -7.88
CA ALA A 47 -13.09 -1.38 -7.88
C ALA A 47 -13.01 -0.23 -6.84
N ARG A 48 -14.08 0.55 -6.71
CA ARG A 48 -14.16 1.67 -5.74
C ARG A 48 -14.24 1.20 -4.29
N ASN A 49 -14.82 0.03 -4.03
CA ASN A 49 -14.87 -0.57 -2.69
C ASN A 49 -13.50 -1.17 -2.32
N LEU A 50 -12.81 -1.77 -3.29
CA LEU A 50 -11.45 -2.30 -3.13
C LEU A 50 -10.40 -1.22 -2.86
N GLN A 51 -10.56 0.01 -3.36
CA GLN A 51 -9.66 1.14 -3.04
C GLN A 51 -9.89 1.75 -1.66
N ARG A 52 -11.06 1.51 -1.06
CA ARG A 52 -11.49 2.18 0.18
C ARG A 52 -11.25 1.32 1.42
N THR A 53 -10.94 0.04 1.23
CA THR A 53 -10.58 -0.94 2.27
C THR A 53 -9.07 -1.00 2.39
#